data_AF-A0A8X6ST73-F1
#
_entry.id   AF-A0A8X6ST73-F1
#
_cell.length_a   1.000
_cell.length_b   1.000
_cell.length_c   1.000
_cell.angle_alpha   90.00
_cell.angle_beta   90.00
_cell.angle_gamma   90.00
#
_symmetry.space_group_name_H-M   'P 1'
#
loop_
_entity.id
_entity.type
_entity.pdbx_description
1 polymer ?
#
loop_
_entity_poly.entity_id
_entity_poly.type
_entity_poly.pdbx_seq_one_letter_code
_entity_poly.pdbx_strand_id
1 'polypeptide(L)'
;MYMIERQRQTAVNNLVKWCDTNGHSISASKSCCVHFCLKQGLHPDPEIRIRDVNIPVVPDVRFLGVVFDRRLTFLLHILQLQKKCEKSLNLLGADRTSLLRVYQAIVLSRMDYGCAIYGSACNSALKKLDPVPHMALRICSGAFRISPVQSLYNDSNKLPLDLQSTHTELSFAYYFKILYVPSPLLKSMSLTSSIKKAYDAQPSIIRPFMDRMKRLTTELGLPNVDIQQRNLLLFQPWNTLRFHYLNPFANYSKSTVTPVVFQSVFTYHRSQYSGYSAIYTDGSKCTGYVVTGSHRAFH
;
A
#
# COMPACT_ATOMS: atom_id res chain seq x y z
N MET A 1 12.76 9.42 -31.19
CA MET A 1 11.54 8.93 -30.52
C MET A 1 11.30 7.46 -30.82
N TYR A 2 11.25 7.07 -32.11
CA TYR A 2 11.09 5.69 -32.62
C TYR A 2 11.77 4.55 -31.84
N MET A 3 12.99 4.72 -31.30
CA MET A 3 13.64 3.65 -30.52
C MET A 3 12.87 3.29 -29.22
N ILE A 4 12.36 4.30 -28.50
CA ILE A 4 11.61 4.08 -27.25
C ILE A 4 10.26 3.43 -27.58
N GLU A 5 9.59 3.95 -28.60
CA GLU A 5 8.32 3.44 -29.12
C GLU A 5 8.45 1.96 -29.55
N ARG A 6 9.46 1.62 -30.36
CA ARG A 6 9.77 0.24 -30.75
C ARG A 6 10.05 -0.67 -29.56
N GLN A 7 10.78 -0.20 -28.54
CA GLN A 7 11.02 -0.96 -27.31
C GLN A 7 9.72 -1.21 -26.53
N ARG A 8 8.86 -0.18 -26.42
CA ARG A 8 7.55 -0.30 -25.74
C ARG A 8 6.60 -1.22 -26.51
N GLN A 9 6.52 -1.10 -27.83
CA GLN A 9 5.72 -1.97 -28.69
C GLN A 9 6.21 -3.42 -28.62
N THR A 10 7.53 -3.66 -28.61
CA THR A 10 8.10 -5.01 -28.40
C THR A 10 7.68 -5.60 -27.05
N ALA A 11 7.72 -4.80 -25.98
CA ALA A 11 7.28 -5.25 -24.66
C ALA A 11 5.77 -5.55 -24.60
N VAL A 12 4.93 -4.73 -25.26
CA VAL A 12 3.48 -4.97 -25.39
C VAL A 12 3.20 -6.23 -26.21
N ASN A 13 3.90 -6.45 -27.32
CA ASN A 13 3.76 -7.66 -28.13
C ASN A 13 4.13 -8.93 -27.35
N ASN A 14 5.21 -8.88 -26.56
CA ASN A 14 5.61 -9.97 -25.68
C ASN A 14 4.56 -10.25 -24.59
N LEU A 15 3.96 -9.19 -24.02
CA LEU A 15 2.88 -9.32 -23.04
C LEU A 15 1.62 -9.94 -23.65
N VAL A 16 1.20 -9.49 -24.84
CA VAL A 16 0.05 -10.06 -25.57
C VAL A 16 0.28 -11.55 -25.84
N LYS A 17 1.44 -11.92 -26.41
CA LYS A 17 1.82 -13.32 -26.66
C LYS A 17 1.81 -14.17 -25.39
N TRP A 18 2.30 -13.63 -24.27
CA TRP A 18 2.26 -14.32 -22.98
C TRP A 18 0.83 -14.50 -22.48
N CYS A 19 -0.02 -13.47 -22.56
CA CYS A 19 -1.44 -13.57 -22.19
C CYS A 19 -2.16 -14.63 -23.04
N ASP A 20 -1.97 -14.62 -24.37
CA ASP A 20 -2.57 -15.60 -25.28
C ASP A 20 -2.15 -17.04 -24.93
N THR A 21 -0.86 -17.24 -24.60
CA THR A 21 -0.32 -18.55 -24.18
C THR A 21 -0.92 -19.04 -22.84
N ASN A 22 -1.33 -18.12 -21.96
CA ASN A 22 -1.89 -18.44 -20.63
C ASN A 22 -3.43 -18.33 -20.58
N GLY A 23 -4.12 -18.24 -21.72
CA GLY A 23 -5.59 -18.18 -21.77
C GLY A 23 -6.19 -16.84 -21.30
N HIS A 24 -5.41 -15.76 -21.30
CA HIS A 24 -5.85 -14.41 -20.95
C HIS A 24 -5.97 -13.52 -22.19
N SER A 25 -7.00 -12.67 -22.26
CA SER A 25 -7.21 -11.73 -23.38
C SER A 25 -7.17 -10.28 -22.90
N ILE A 26 -6.33 -9.46 -23.54
CA ILE A 26 -6.21 -8.03 -23.25
C ILE A 26 -7.27 -7.25 -24.06
N SER A 27 -8.07 -6.44 -23.38
CA SER A 27 -9.09 -5.59 -24.00
C SER A 27 -8.48 -4.24 -24.42
N ALA A 28 -8.20 -4.07 -25.71
CA ALA A 28 -7.65 -2.83 -26.25
C ALA A 28 -8.55 -1.61 -25.94
N SER A 29 -9.88 -1.78 -26.03
CA SER A 29 -10.88 -0.73 -25.72
C SER A 29 -10.92 -0.27 -24.26
N LYS A 30 -10.39 -1.07 -23.32
CA LYS A 30 -10.22 -0.71 -21.90
C LYS A 30 -8.78 -0.26 -21.58
N SER A 31 -7.89 -0.29 -22.57
CA SER A 31 -6.49 0.09 -22.42
C SER A 31 -6.31 1.55 -22.83
N CYS A 32 -5.49 2.27 -22.09
CA CYS A 32 -5.09 3.64 -22.41
C CYS A 32 -3.61 3.83 -22.12
N CYS A 33 -2.95 4.71 -22.87
CA CYS A 33 -1.54 5.06 -22.65
C CYS A 33 -1.44 6.39 -21.90
N VAL A 34 -0.53 6.50 -20.93
CA VAL A 34 -0.14 7.78 -20.34
C VAL A 34 1.36 7.96 -20.53
N HIS A 35 1.74 9.00 -21.29
CA HIS A 35 3.13 9.34 -21.51
C HIS A 35 3.62 10.26 -20.39
N PHE A 36 4.34 9.69 -19.42
CA PHE A 36 4.95 10.46 -18.33
C PHE A 36 6.20 11.19 -18.82
N CYS A 37 6.15 12.52 -18.85
CA CYS A 37 7.22 13.35 -19.40
C CYS A 37 7.36 14.68 -18.66
N LEU A 38 8.59 15.02 -18.28
CA LEU A 38 8.94 16.30 -17.65
C LEU A 38 9.47 17.35 -18.65
N LYS A 39 9.66 16.97 -19.93
CA LYS A 39 10.15 17.91 -20.95
C LYS A 39 9.09 18.97 -21.24
N GLN A 40 9.55 20.20 -21.45
CA GLN A 40 8.74 21.31 -21.91
C GLN A 40 8.85 21.41 -23.44
N GLY A 41 7.73 21.66 -24.12
CA GLY A 41 7.64 21.69 -25.59
C GLY A 41 6.72 20.61 -26.15
N LEU A 42 6.37 20.75 -27.43
CA LEU A 42 5.65 19.73 -28.20
C LEU A 42 6.59 18.55 -28.47
N HIS A 43 6.25 17.38 -27.96
CA HIS A 43 6.73 16.10 -28.48
C HIS A 43 5.53 15.35 -29.07
N PRO A 44 5.72 14.51 -30.09
CA PRO A 44 4.66 13.60 -30.51
C PRO A 44 4.24 12.70 -29.34
N ASP A 45 3.01 12.22 -29.38
CA ASP A 45 2.56 11.14 -28.49
C ASP A 45 2.97 9.78 -29.09
N PRO A 46 3.27 8.77 -28.26
CA PRO A 46 3.69 7.47 -28.75
C PRO A 46 2.50 6.69 -29.33
N GLU A 47 2.62 6.22 -30.57
CA GLU A 47 1.68 5.24 -31.10
C GLU A 47 1.98 3.86 -30.51
N ILE A 48 0.97 3.23 -29.89
CA ILE A 48 1.07 1.86 -29.35
C ILE A 48 -0.16 1.10 -29.78
N ARG A 49 0.03 -0.05 -30.42
CA ARG A 49 -1.05 -0.88 -30.95
C ARG A 49 -1.16 -2.21 -30.19
N ILE A 50 -2.38 -2.67 -29.93
CA ILE A 50 -2.67 -4.02 -29.42
C ILE A 50 -3.60 -4.69 -30.44
N ARG A 51 -3.14 -5.77 -31.07
CA ARG A 51 -3.90 -6.51 -32.10
C ARG A 51 -4.49 -5.55 -33.15
N ASP A 52 -3.61 -4.71 -33.71
CA ASP A 52 -3.88 -3.63 -34.67
C ASP A 52 -4.81 -2.48 -34.25
N VAL A 53 -5.37 -2.50 -33.02
CA VAL A 53 -6.09 -1.37 -32.44
C VAL A 53 -5.11 -0.38 -31.80
N ASN A 54 -5.14 0.88 -32.22
CA ASN A 54 -4.35 1.95 -31.58
C ASN A 54 -4.90 2.30 -30.19
N ILE A 55 -4.01 2.38 -29.20
CA ILE A 55 -4.38 2.73 -27.82
C ILE A 55 -4.49 4.27 -27.72
N PRO A 56 -5.59 4.82 -27.19
CA PRO A 56 -5.69 6.26 -26.96
C PRO A 56 -4.67 6.72 -25.89
N VAL A 57 -3.91 7.76 -26.21
CA VAL A 57 -3.04 8.45 -25.25
C VAL A 57 -3.89 9.47 -24.48
N VAL A 58 -3.91 9.35 -23.15
CA VAL A 58 -4.74 10.17 -22.25
C VAL A 58 -3.86 10.99 -21.30
N PRO A 59 -4.28 12.21 -20.91
CA PRO A 59 -3.47 13.09 -20.06
C PRO A 59 -3.40 12.64 -18.60
N ASP A 60 -4.40 11.87 -18.14
CA ASP A 60 -4.47 11.27 -16.82
C ASP A 60 -5.19 9.91 -16.84
N VAL A 61 -4.84 9.04 -15.87
CA VAL A 61 -5.46 7.72 -15.69
C VAL A 61 -5.70 7.42 -14.21
N ARG A 62 -6.81 6.75 -13.90
CA ARG A 62 -7.05 6.19 -12.56
C ARG A 62 -6.50 4.77 -12.47
N PHE A 63 -5.55 4.55 -11.57
CA PHE A 63 -4.99 3.24 -11.26
C PHE A 63 -5.03 3.00 -9.74
N LEU A 64 -5.65 1.89 -9.31
CA LEU A 64 -5.87 1.54 -7.90
C LEU A 64 -6.34 2.75 -7.07
N GLY A 65 -7.44 3.39 -7.49
CA GLY A 65 -8.05 4.54 -6.79
C GLY A 65 -7.30 5.88 -6.91
N VAL A 66 -5.99 5.88 -7.18
CA VAL A 66 -5.16 7.08 -7.38
C VAL A 66 -5.23 7.54 -8.83
N VAL A 67 -5.19 8.86 -9.07
CA VAL A 67 -5.17 9.44 -10.42
C VAL A 67 -3.77 9.96 -10.74
N PHE A 68 -3.18 9.44 -11.81
CA PHE A 68 -1.84 9.79 -12.29
C PHE A 68 -1.96 10.70 -13.49
N ASP A 69 -1.43 11.91 -13.41
CA ASP A 69 -1.30 12.84 -14.53
C ASP A 69 0.04 12.66 -15.26
N ARG A 70 0.11 13.03 -16.54
CA ARG A 70 1.32 13.00 -17.39
C ARG A 70 2.59 13.66 -16.81
N ARG A 71 2.47 14.53 -15.79
CA ARG A 71 3.60 15.17 -15.10
C ARG A 71 3.84 14.66 -13.68
N LEU A 72 3.05 13.69 -13.20
CA LEU A 72 3.10 13.15 -11.83
C LEU A 72 3.01 14.25 -10.75
N THR A 73 2.23 15.30 -11.02
CA THR A 73 1.97 16.38 -10.05
C THR A 73 0.91 15.99 -9.02
N PHE A 74 0.07 15.00 -9.33
CA PHE A 74 -1.09 14.53 -8.56
C PHE A 74 -2.13 15.61 -8.22
N LEU A 75 -2.04 16.82 -8.80
CA LEU A 75 -2.95 17.94 -8.49
C LEU A 75 -4.41 17.58 -8.77
N LEU A 76 -4.67 16.89 -9.89
CA LEU A 76 -6.02 16.42 -10.23
C LEU A 76 -6.55 15.40 -9.21
N HIS A 77 -5.69 14.49 -8.73
CA HIS A 77 -6.05 13.54 -7.68
C HIS A 77 -6.39 14.25 -6.37
N ILE A 78 -5.53 15.17 -5.93
CA ILE A 78 -5.68 15.95 -4.71
C ILE A 78 -6.99 16.76 -4.73
N LEU A 79 -7.31 17.43 -5.83
CA LEU A 79 -8.56 18.19 -5.97
C LEU A 79 -9.81 17.28 -5.98
N GLN A 80 -9.71 16.07 -6.55
CA GLN A 80 -10.80 15.08 -6.49
C GLN A 80 -10.96 14.49 -5.08
N LEU A 81 -9.84 14.26 -4.37
CA LEU A 81 -9.82 13.76 -3.00
C LEU A 81 -10.42 14.79 -2.03
N GLN A 82 -9.98 16.05 -2.11
CA GLN A 82 -10.53 17.18 -1.35
C GLN A 82 -12.06 17.23 -1.47
N LYS A 83 -12.59 17.31 -2.70
CA LYS A 83 -14.04 17.37 -2.96
C LYS A 83 -14.82 16.15 -2.45
N LYS A 84 -14.22 14.95 -2.46
CA LYS A 84 -14.84 13.73 -1.91
C LYS A 84 -14.90 13.78 -0.37
N CYS A 85 -13.83 14.26 0.26
CA CYS A 85 -13.75 14.40 1.71
C CYS A 85 -14.68 15.51 2.20
N GLU A 86 -14.71 16.69 1.56
CA GLU A 86 -15.65 17.78 1.84
C GLU A 86 -17.11 17.32 1.82
N LYS A 87 -17.54 16.61 0.76
CA LYS A 87 -18.89 16.01 0.69
C LYS A 87 -19.18 15.03 1.84
N SER A 88 -18.15 14.43 2.42
CA SER A 88 -18.29 13.47 3.52
C SER A 88 -18.29 14.14 4.89
N LEU A 89 -17.85 15.40 5.00
CA LEU A 89 -18.01 16.18 6.24
C LEU A 89 -19.48 16.47 6.54
N ASN A 90 -20.34 16.53 5.52
CA ASN A 90 -21.79 16.70 5.69
C ASN A 90 -22.48 15.52 6.42
N LEU A 91 -21.79 14.38 6.60
CA LEU A 91 -22.28 13.23 7.36
C LEU A 91 -21.94 13.33 8.87
N LEU A 92 -21.16 14.34 9.27
CA LEU A 92 -20.73 14.55 10.66
C LEU A 92 -21.77 15.41 11.41
N GLY A 93 -22.76 14.77 12.05
CA GLY A 93 -23.80 15.44 12.85
C GLY A 93 -24.29 14.66 14.09
N ALA A 94 -23.37 14.14 14.91
CA ALA A 94 -23.68 13.30 16.08
C ALA A 94 -22.83 13.67 17.32
N ASP A 95 -22.80 12.81 18.35
CA ASP A 95 -21.95 12.99 19.55
C ASP A 95 -20.45 13.15 19.22
N ARG A 96 -19.74 14.02 19.97
CA ARG A 96 -18.31 14.35 19.79
C ARG A 96 -17.39 13.13 19.73
N THR A 97 -17.60 12.12 20.58
CA THR A 97 -16.72 10.93 20.60
C THR A 97 -16.99 10.00 19.42
N SER A 98 -18.24 9.96 18.96
CA SER A 98 -18.65 9.21 17.77
C SER A 98 -18.19 9.92 16.49
N LEU A 99 -18.31 11.25 16.43
CA LEU A 99 -17.84 12.09 15.33
C LEU A 99 -16.35 11.92 15.04
N LEU A 100 -15.49 11.94 16.06
CA LEU A 100 -14.05 11.77 15.87
C LEU A 100 -13.70 10.40 15.27
N ARG A 101 -14.41 9.34 15.66
CA ARG A 101 -14.26 7.99 15.10
C ARG A 101 -14.77 7.90 13.67
N VAL A 102 -15.94 8.49 13.37
CA VAL A 102 -16.50 8.53 12.01
C VAL A 102 -15.60 9.32 11.07
N TYR A 103 -15.06 10.46 11.52
CA TYR A 103 -14.05 11.23 10.80
C TYR A 103 -12.79 10.39 10.49
N GLN A 104 -12.25 9.68 11.48
CA GLN A 104 -11.10 8.77 11.27
C GLN A 104 -11.43 7.68 10.24
N ALA A 105 -12.57 7.02 10.39
CA ALA A 105 -12.99 5.89 9.55
C ALA A 105 -13.34 6.28 8.11
N ILE A 106 -13.83 7.51 7.85
CA ILE A 106 -14.32 7.93 6.53
C ILE A 106 -13.39 8.92 5.82
N VAL A 107 -12.84 9.90 6.54
CA VAL A 107 -12.08 11.01 5.94
C VAL A 107 -10.59 10.70 5.96
N LEU A 108 -10.02 10.40 7.13
CA LEU A 108 -8.59 10.06 7.23
C LEU A 108 -8.28 8.81 6.42
N SER A 109 -9.05 7.73 6.57
CA SER A 109 -8.84 6.48 5.80
C SER A 109 -8.74 6.68 4.27
N ARG A 110 -9.42 7.68 3.71
CA ARG A 110 -9.38 8.02 2.27
C ARG A 110 -8.19 8.90 1.89
N MET A 111 -7.67 9.67 2.83
CA MET A 111 -6.47 10.51 2.66
C MET A 111 -5.20 9.68 2.89
N ASP A 112 -5.22 8.79 3.88
CA ASP A 112 -4.16 7.81 4.12
C ASP A 112 -4.03 6.84 2.93
N TYR A 113 -5.14 6.54 2.23
CA TYR A 113 -5.12 5.74 1.02
C TYR A 113 -4.34 6.41 -0.12
N GLY A 114 -3.21 5.81 -0.50
CA GLY A 114 -2.36 6.29 -1.58
C GLY A 114 -1.42 7.43 -1.19
N CYS A 115 -1.35 7.83 0.09
CA CYS A 115 -0.52 8.95 0.52
C CYS A 115 0.98 8.75 0.25
N ALA A 116 1.48 7.52 0.32
CA ALA A 116 2.87 7.19 -0.04
C ALA A 116 3.18 7.44 -1.54
N ILE A 117 2.15 7.50 -2.38
CA ILE A 117 2.25 7.83 -3.81
C ILE A 117 2.08 9.33 -4.01
N TYR A 118 0.88 9.87 -3.75
CA TYR A 118 0.59 11.28 -4.06
C TYR A 118 1.31 12.26 -3.11
N GLY A 119 1.82 11.79 -1.96
CA GLY A 119 2.72 12.55 -1.08
C GLY A 119 4.09 12.84 -1.69
N SER A 120 4.32 12.51 -2.97
CA SER A 120 5.38 13.11 -3.81
C SER A 120 4.92 14.33 -4.60
N ALA A 121 3.72 14.88 -4.35
CA ALA A 121 3.28 16.15 -4.93
C ALA A 121 4.01 17.33 -4.27
N CYS A 122 3.97 18.50 -4.92
CA CYS A 122 4.54 19.72 -4.36
C CYS A 122 3.74 20.21 -3.13
N ASN A 123 4.43 20.85 -2.18
CA ASN A 123 3.82 21.32 -0.94
C ASN A 123 2.63 22.28 -1.18
N SER A 124 2.63 23.07 -2.26
CA SER A 124 1.51 23.94 -2.62
C SER A 124 0.27 23.19 -3.15
N ALA A 125 0.43 21.97 -3.66
CA ALA A 125 -0.68 21.07 -3.95
C ALA A 125 -1.15 20.35 -2.68
N LEU A 126 -0.23 19.81 -1.88
CA LEU A 126 -0.56 19.10 -0.62
C LEU A 126 -1.32 19.99 0.36
N LYS A 127 -0.93 21.27 0.51
CA LYS A 127 -1.61 22.26 1.36
C LYS A 127 -3.08 22.54 0.97
N LYS A 128 -3.56 22.06 -0.19
CA LYS A 128 -4.98 22.13 -0.57
C LYS A 128 -5.84 21.10 0.18
N LEU A 129 -5.22 20.07 0.79
CA LEU A 129 -5.92 19.10 1.62
C LEU A 129 -6.13 19.58 3.05
N ASP A 130 -5.23 20.41 3.59
CA ASP A 130 -5.25 20.90 4.99
C ASP A 130 -6.61 21.51 5.46
N PRO A 131 -7.40 22.22 4.62
CA PRO A 131 -8.71 22.73 5.05
C PRO A 131 -9.69 21.63 5.48
N VAL A 132 -9.59 20.42 4.91
CA VAL A 132 -10.48 19.28 5.19
C VAL A 132 -10.37 18.79 6.65
N PRO A 133 -9.20 18.36 7.16
CA PRO A 133 -9.07 17.97 8.56
C PRO A 133 -9.36 19.14 9.50
N HIS A 134 -8.93 20.37 9.17
CA HIS A 134 -9.20 21.54 10.01
C HIS A 134 -10.70 21.82 10.15
N MET A 135 -11.48 21.71 9.07
CA MET A 135 -12.93 21.85 9.11
C MET A 135 -13.59 20.70 9.87
N ALA A 136 -13.13 19.46 9.65
CA ALA A 136 -13.64 18.29 10.34
C ALA A 136 -13.44 18.37 11.86
N LEU A 137 -12.27 18.81 12.32
CA LEU A 137 -11.99 18.98 13.75
C LEU A 137 -12.90 20.02 14.39
N ARG A 138 -13.16 21.16 13.72
CA ARG A 138 -14.12 22.17 14.20
C ARG A 138 -15.53 21.61 14.35
N ILE A 139 -15.99 20.82 13.39
CA ILE A 139 -17.30 20.15 13.44
C ILE A 139 -17.32 19.15 14.62
N CYS A 140 -16.27 18.35 14.79
CA CYS A 140 -16.18 17.35 15.85
C CYS A 140 -16.10 17.96 17.27
N SER A 141 -15.40 19.09 17.46
CA SER A 141 -15.27 19.74 18.77
C SER A 141 -16.33 20.80 19.06
N GLY A 142 -17.15 21.18 18.07
CA GLY A 142 -18.09 22.30 18.17
C GLY A 142 -17.42 23.68 18.21
N ALA A 143 -16.12 23.77 17.92
CA ALA A 143 -15.35 25.00 18.03
C ALA A 143 -15.71 26.03 16.94
N PHE A 144 -15.54 27.31 17.28
CA PHE A 144 -15.79 28.42 16.35
C PHE A 144 -14.97 28.31 15.06
N ARG A 145 -15.53 28.84 13.97
CA ARG A 145 -14.86 28.88 12.64
C ARG A 145 -13.49 29.57 12.68
N ILE A 146 -13.29 30.48 13.64
CA ILE A 146 -12.06 31.27 13.83
C ILE A 146 -11.07 30.69 14.85
N SER A 147 -11.41 29.63 15.59
CA SER A 147 -10.51 29.06 16.62
C SER A 147 -9.14 28.66 16.04
N PRO A 148 -8.01 28.87 16.74
CA PRO A 148 -6.69 28.47 16.24
C PRO A 148 -6.61 26.96 15.99
N VAL A 149 -6.03 26.57 14.86
CA VAL A 149 -5.89 25.15 14.47
C VAL A 149 -5.09 24.36 15.51
N GLN A 150 -4.02 24.94 16.06
CA GLN A 150 -3.20 24.33 17.10
C GLN A 150 -4.01 23.92 18.34
N SER A 151 -4.97 24.77 18.75
CA SER A 151 -5.84 24.49 19.89
C SER A 151 -6.79 23.31 19.61
N LEU A 152 -7.24 23.15 18.37
CA LEU A 152 -8.10 22.02 17.96
C LEU A 152 -7.36 20.68 17.99
N TYR A 153 -6.08 20.68 17.63
CA TYR A 153 -5.24 19.47 17.73
C TYR A 153 -5.11 19.03 19.19
N ASN A 154 -4.72 19.95 20.09
CA ASN A 154 -4.62 19.69 21.51
C ASN A 154 -5.95 19.21 22.12
N ASP A 155 -7.08 19.89 21.86
CA ASP A 155 -8.42 19.52 22.36
C ASP A 155 -8.94 18.17 21.80
N SER A 156 -8.47 17.76 20.63
CA SER A 156 -8.85 16.46 20.04
C SER A 156 -7.88 15.32 20.35
N ASN A 157 -6.88 15.55 21.23
CA ASN A 157 -5.78 14.62 21.54
C ASN A 157 -5.08 14.07 20.27
N LYS A 158 -5.01 14.89 19.23
CA LYS A 158 -4.25 14.62 18.01
C LYS A 158 -3.01 15.48 18.06
N LEU A 159 -1.84 14.91 17.79
CA LEU A 159 -0.64 15.73 17.75
C LEU A 159 -0.83 16.83 16.67
N PRO A 160 -0.36 18.06 16.94
CA PRO A 160 -0.37 19.15 15.97
C PRO A 160 0.64 18.85 14.87
N LEU A 161 0.16 18.09 13.90
CA LEU A 161 0.92 17.51 12.83
C LEU A 161 0.13 17.76 11.55
N ASP A 162 0.72 18.58 10.67
CA ASP A 162 0.26 18.72 9.28
C ASP A 162 -0.02 17.33 8.69
N LEU A 163 -0.90 17.26 7.67
CA LEU A 163 -1.09 16.04 6.88
C LEU A 163 0.26 15.45 6.38
N GLN A 164 1.26 16.31 6.18
CA GLN A 164 2.63 15.94 5.86
C GLN A 164 3.26 14.96 6.87
N SER A 165 2.99 15.07 8.17
CA SER A 165 3.60 14.24 9.21
C SER A 165 2.92 12.88 9.36
N THR A 166 1.59 12.80 9.25
CA THR A 166 0.88 11.50 9.17
C THR A 166 1.19 10.79 7.85
N HIS A 167 1.28 11.53 6.73
CA HIS A 167 1.80 11.00 5.47
C HIS A 167 3.26 10.53 5.59
N THR A 168 4.09 11.18 6.43
CA THR A 168 5.48 10.78 6.69
C THR A 168 5.54 9.49 7.51
N GLU A 169 4.75 9.35 8.57
CA GLU A 169 4.64 8.11 9.36
C GLU A 169 4.21 6.91 8.50
N LEU A 170 3.15 7.07 7.71
CA LEU A 170 2.67 6.03 6.78
C LEU A 170 3.69 5.73 5.68
N SER A 171 4.42 6.74 5.21
CA SER A 171 5.52 6.55 4.25
C SER A 171 6.68 5.77 4.88
N PHE A 172 7.03 6.03 6.14
CA PHE A 172 8.03 5.26 6.87
C PHE A 172 7.60 3.80 7.07
N ALA A 173 6.36 3.56 7.51
CA ALA A 173 5.83 2.20 7.64
C ALA A 173 5.91 1.42 6.31
N TYR A 174 5.62 2.09 5.19
CA TYR A 174 5.78 1.51 3.85
C TYR A 174 7.26 1.29 3.46
N TYR A 175 8.15 2.23 3.77
CA TYR A 175 9.60 2.12 3.55
C TYR A 175 10.22 0.94 4.30
N PHE A 176 9.96 0.81 5.60
CA PHE A 176 10.44 -0.32 6.40
C PHE A 176 9.87 -1.65 5.91
N LYS A 177 8.60 -1.67 5.46
CA LYS A 177 8.00 -2.85 4.82
C LYS A 177 8.70 -3.26 3.51
N ILE A 178 9.15 -2.30 2.70
CA ILE A 178 9.95 -2.57 1.49
C ILE A 178 11.31 -3.17 1.85
N LEU A 179 11.98 -2.66 2.89
CA LEU A 179 13.28 -3.19 3.33
C LEU A 179 13.16 -4.58 3.98
N TYR A 180 12.08 -4.81 4.72
CA TYR A 180 11.73 -6.09 5.34
C TYR A 180 11.48 -7.20 4.29
N VAL A 181 10.79 -6.90 3.19
CA VAL A 181 10.50 -7.89 2.14
C VAL A 181 11.65 -7.94 1.12
N PRO A 182 12.39 -9.06 0.98
CA PRO A 182 13.48 -9.16 0.02
C PRO A 182 12.95 -9.20 -1.42
N SER A 183 12.76 -8.03 -2.01
CA SER A 183 12.32 -7.84 -3.40
C SER A 183 13.47 -7.26 -4.24
N PRO A 184 14.01 -8.01 -5.23
CA PRO A 184 15.12 -7.52 -6.05
C PRO A 184 14.80 -6.20 -6.75
N LEU A 185 13.57 -6.09 -7.28
CA LEU A 185 13.09 -4.94 -8.05
C LEU A 185 13.07 -3.62 -7.28
N LEU A 186 12.81 -3.65 -5.96
CA LEU A 186 12.78 -2.43 -5.14
C LEU A 186 14.14 -2.11 -4.53
N LYS A 187 14.96 -3.14 -4.20
CA LYS A 187 16.35 -2.96 -3.80
C LYS A 187 17.20 -2.31 -4.92
N SER A 188 16.91 -2.61 -6.19
CA SER A 188 17.60 -2.01 -7.34
C SER A 188 17.22 -0.56 -7.65
N MET A 189 16.22 0.05 -6.98
CA MET A 189 15.82 1.45 -7.23
C MET A 189 16.73 2.50 -6.55
N SER A 190 17.91 2.11 -6.08
CA SER A 190 18.89 3.07 -5.56
C SER A 190 19.45 3.93 -6.70
N LEU A 191 19.32 5.26 -6.56
CA LEU A 191 19.91 6.21 -7.50
C LEU A 191 21.43 6.03 -7.61
N THR A 192 21.94 6.05 -8.84
CA THR A 192 23.39 6.13 -9.11
C THR A 192 23.95 7.47 -8.66
N SER A 193 25.26 7.53 -8.40
CA SER A 193 25.94 8.75 -7.93
C SER A 193 25.72 9.95 -8.86
N SER A 194 25.75 9.75 -10.18
CA SER A 194 25.49 10.80 -11.18
C SER A 194 24.07 11.35 -11.09
N ILE A 195 23.06 10.47 -10.91
CA ILE A 195 21.66 10.90 -10.78
C ILE A 195 21.44 11.64 -9.45
N LYS A 196 22.04 11.18 -8.35
CA LYS A 196 21.99 11.89 -7.05
C LYS A 196 22.52 13.32 -7.19
N LYS A 197 23.71 13.49 -7.77
CA LYS A 197 24.30 14.82 -8.03
C LYS A 197 23.38 15.74 -8.85
N ALA A 198 22.67 15.20 -9.85
CA ALA A 198 21.71 15.97 -10.63
C ALA A 198 20.52 16.46 -9.78
N TYR A 199 19.97 15.61 -8.89
CA TYR A 199 18.95 16.03 -7.92
C TYR A 199 19.50 16.99 -6.85
N ASP A 200 20.78 16.87 -6.47
CA ASP A 200 21.43 17.80 -5.52
C ASP A 200 21.60 19.20 -6.13
N ALA A 201 21.87 19.28 -7.44
CA ALA A 201 21.92 20.54 -8.19
C ALA A 201 20.54 21.16 -8.48
N GLN A 202 19.44 20.40 -8.36
CA GLN A 202 18.08 20.85 -8.68
C GLN A 202 17.10 20.55 -7.52
N PRO A 203 17.18 21.31 -6.41
CA PRO A 203 16.38 21.07 -5.20
C PRO A 203 14.87 21.27 -5.39
N SER A 204 14.43 21.92 -6.48
CA SER A 204 13.02 22.06 -6.86
C SER A 204 12.40 20.77 -7.40
N ILE A 205 13.20 19.79 -7.83
CA ILE A 205 12.70 18.52 -8.34
C ILE A 205 12.54 17.53 -7.20
N ILE A 206 11.32 16.99 -7.07
CA ILE A 206 10.97 16.05 -6.01
C ILE A 206 11.70 14.73 -6.24
N ARG A 207 12.40 14.27 -5.20
CA ARG A 207 13.22 13.07 -5.24
C ARG A 207 12.39 11.79 -5.23
N PRO A 208 12.90 10.70 -5.81
CA PRO A 208 12.32 9.37 -5.68
C PRO A 208 12.09 8.97 -4.22
N PHE A 209 11.01 8.21 -3.99
CA PHE A 209 10.55 7.80 -2.65
C PHE A 209 11.68 7.28 -1.75
N MET A 210 12.50 6.34 -2.24
CA MET A 210 13.59 5.74 -1.44
C MET A 210 14.68 6.74 -1.01
N ASP A 211 14.95 7.78 -1.80
CA ASP A 211 15.94 8.82 -1.46
C ASP A 211 15.37 9.80 -0.43
N ARG A 212 14.06 10.14 -0.54
CA ARG A 212 13.34 10.95 0.46
C ARG A 212 13.30 10.25 1.82
N MET A 213 12.90 8.99 1.85
CA MET A 213 12.82 8.22 3.10
C MET A 213 14.18 8.06 3.77
N LYS A 214 15.26 7.85 2.99
CA LYS A 214 16.63 7.82 3.52
C LYS A 214 17.06 9.14 4.15
N ARG A 215 16.72 10.29 3.55
CA ARG A 215 16.99 11.61 4.12
C ARG A 215 16.25 11.82 5.43
N LEU A 216 14.96 11.50 5.47
CA LEU A 216 14.17 11.58 6.70
C LEU A 216 14.69 10.63 7.79
N THR A 217 15.17 9.41 7.47
CA THR A 217 15.84 8.56 8.47
C THR A 217 17.14 9.18 9.00
N THR A 218 17.93 9.86 8.17
CA THR A 218 19.14 10.57 8.65
C THR A 218 18.81 11.80 9.49
N GLU A 219 17.78 12.56 9.12
CA GLU A 219 17.30 13.74 9.85
C GLU A 219 16.74 13.37 11.24
N LEU A 220 16.10 12.20 11.36
CA LEU A 220 15.61 11.64 12.62
C LEU A 220 16.69 10.91 13.45
N GLY A 221 17.96 10.91 13.02
CA GLY A 221 19.04 10.24 13.75
C GLY A 221 19.02 8.70 13.69
N LEU A 222 18.31 8.11 12.72
CA LEU A 222 18.16 6.66 12.50
C LEU A 222 18.80 6.18 11.18
N PRO A 223 20.09 6.48 10.89
CA PRO A 223 20.68 6.21 9.57
C PRO A 223 20.82 4.71 9.25
N ASN A 224 21.08 3.88 10.27
CA ASN A 224 21.40 2.46 10.14
C ASN A 224 20.46 1.61 11.02
N VAL A 225 19.15 1.67 10.75
CA VAL A 225 18.20 0.73 11.36
C VAL A 225 18.51 -0.67 10.81
N ASP A 226 18.94 -1.59 11.67
CA ASP A 226 19.04 -3.00 11.30
C ASP A 226 17.62 -3.58 11.17
N ILE A 227 17.32 -4.12 9.99
CA ILE A 227 15.99 -4.60 9.63
C ILE A 227 16.12 -6.07 9.28
N GLN A 228 15.69 -6.91 10.21
CA GLN A 228 15.60 -8.35 10.03
C GLN A 228 14.82 -8.65 8.74
N GLN A 229 15.49 -9.16 7.72
CA GLN A 229 14.82 -9.47 6.46
C GLN A 229 13.87 -10.65 6.65
N ARG A 230 12.72 -10.60 5.98
CA ARG A 230 11.79 -11.72 5.97
C ARG A 230 12.43 -12.91 5.27
N ASN A 231 12.73 -13.96 6.04
CA ASN A 231 12.90 -15.30 5.49
C ASN A 231 11.58 -15.68 4.80
N LEU A 232 11.56 -15.57 3.47
CA LEU A 232 10.51 -16.14 2.66
C LEU A 232 10.56 -17.66 2.90
N LEU A 233 9.40 -18.28 3.16
CA LEU A 233 9.31 -19.73 3.20
C LEU A 233 9.79 -20.25 1.84
N LEU A 234 10.91 -20.97 1.84
CA LEU A 234 11.63 -21.38 0.62
C LEU A 234 10.81 -22.34 -0.26
N PHE A 235 9.78 -22.97 0.30
CA PHE A 235 8.82 -23.76 -0.45
C PHE A 235 7.66 -22.88 -0.96
N GLN A 236 7.42 -22.93 -2.27
CA GLN A 236 6.14 -22.52 -2.83
C GLN A 236 5.05 -23.46 -2.30
N PRO A 237 3.88 -22.99 -1.85
CA PRO A 237 2.89 -23.85 -1.21
C PRO A 237 2.35 -24.95 -2.14
N TRP A 238 2.35 -24.74 -3.46
CA TRP A 238 1.97 -25.72 -4.48
C TRP A 238 3.09 -26.73 -4.85
N ASN A 239 4.34 -26.52 -4.42
CA ASN A 239 5.44 -27.48 -4.64
C ASN A 239 5.52 -28.55 -3.54
N THR A 240 4.50 -28.67 -2.67
CA THR A 240 4.41 -29.76 -1.68
C THR A 240 3.93 -31.05 -2.33
N LEU A 241 4.84 -31.75 -3.02
CA LEU A 241 4.56 -32.94 -3.83
C LEU A 241 4.02 -34.15 -3.04
N ARG A 242 4.16 -34.17 -1.71
CA ARG A 242 3.62 -35.20 -0.82
C ARG A 242 3.15 -34.58 0.49
N PHE A 243 1.91 -34.85 0.88
CA PHE A 243 1.39 -34.57 2.21
C PHE A 243 0.87 -35.88 2.82
N HIS A 244 1.23 -36.14 4.08
CA HIS A 244 0.65 -37.23 4.86
C HIS A 244 -0.46 -36.64 5.73
N TYR A 245 -1.71 -36.91 5.36
CA TYR A 245 -2.86 -36.53 6.18
C TYR A 245 -2.99 -37.48 7.37
N LEU A 246 -2.82 -36.95 8.58
CA LEU A 246 -3.02 -37.67 9.83
C LEU A 246 -4.25 -37.11 10.53
N ASN A 247 -5.22 -37.98 10.83
CA ASN A 247 -6.42 -37.61 11.58
C ASN A 247 -6.49 -38.41 12.90
N PRO A 248 -5.85 -37.93 13.99
CA PRO A 248 -5.92 -38.59 15.29
C PRO A 248 -7.34 -38.60 15.89
N PHE A 249 -8.28 -37.87 15.30
CA PHE A 249 -9.67 -37.77 15.77
C PHE A 249 -10.65 -38.63 14.97
N ALA A 250 -10.20 -39.40 13.97
CA ALA A 250 -11.07 -40.13 13.04
C ALA A 250 -12.08 -41.09 13.75
N ASN A 251 -11.68 -41.67 14.88
CA ASN A 251 -12.47 -42.65 15.62
C ASN A 251 -13.34 -42.03 16.74
N TYR A 252 -13.38 -40.69 16.86
CA TYR A 252 -14.06 -39.98 17.95
C TYR A 252 -15.26 -39.17 17.44
N SER A 253 -16.48 -39.55 17.83
CA SER A 253 -17.67 -38.75 17.52
C SER A 253 -17.80 -37.55 18.45
N LYS A 254 -18.07 -36.36 17.89
CA LYS A 254 -18.33 -35.12 18.63
C LYS A 254 -19.58 -35.19 19.52
N SER A 255 -20.51 -36.13 19.27
CA SER A 255 -21.74 -36.28 20.04
C SER A 255 -21.60 -37.12 21.31
N THR A 256 -20.56 -37.97 21.39
CA THR A 256 -20.40 -38.95 22.48
C THR A 256 -19.13 -38.75 23.31
N VAL A 257 -18.14 -38.05 22.79
CA VAL A 257 -16.81 -37.90 23.39
C VAL A 257 -16.69 -36.55 24.10
N THR A 258 -16.22 -36.53 25.35
CA THR A 258 -16.09 -35.30 26.12
C THR A 258 -14.92 -34.42 25.62
N PRO A 259 -15.00 -33.07 25.76
CA PRO A 259 -13.94 -32.16 25.30
C PRO A 259 -12.54 -32.46 25.87
N VAL A 260 -12.46 -33.01 27.08
CA VAL A 260 -11.20 -33.38 27.76
C VAL A 260 -10.46 -34.48 27.00
N VAL A 261 -11.18 -35.46 26.44
CA VAL A 261 -10.57 -36.54 25.64
C VAL A 261 -9.95 -35.97 24.35
N PHE A 262 -10.65 -35.06 23.66
CA PHE A 262 -10.08 -34.37 22.49
C PHE A 262 -8.81 -33.56 22.84
N GLN A 263 -8.77 -32.91 24.01
CA GLN A 263 -7.57 -32.22 24.48
C GLN A 263 -6.42 -33.19 24.79
N SER A 264 -6.69 -34.33 25.43
CA SER A 264 -5.65 -35.33 25.72
C SER A 264 -5.06 -35.96 24.45
N VAL A 265 -5.90 -36.29 23.46
CA VAL A 265 -5.47 -36.81 22.16
C VAL A 265 -4.67 -35.77 21.38
N PHE A 266 -5.08 -34.50 21.41
CA PHE A 266 -4.32 -33.40 20.82
C PHE A 266 -2.94 -33.24 21.46
N THR A 267 -2.86 -33.22 22.79
CA THR A 267 -1.61 -33.04 23.53
C THR A 267 -0.65 -34.22 23.31
N TYR A 268 -1.15 -35.45 23.28
CA TYR A 268 -0.37 -36.63 22.94
C TYR A 268 0.13 -36.59 21.48
N HIS A 269 -0.72 -36.23 20.52
CA HIS A 269 -0.27 -36.05 19.13
C HIS A 269 0.79 -34.95 19.02
N ARG A 270 0.63 -33.85 19.76
CA ARG A 270 1.58 -32.73 19.75
C ARG A 270 2.94 -33.11 20.34
N SER A 271 3.00 -34.01 21.34
CA SER A 271 4.28 -34.46 21.90
C SER A 271 5.08 -35.35 20.94
N GLN A 272 4.42 -36.16 20.10
CA GLN A 272 5.07 -36.94 19.02
C GLN A 272 5.74 -36.04 17.96
N TYR A 273 5.24 -34.82 17.77
CA TYR A 273 5.74 -33.85 16.80
C TYR A 273 6.33 -32.60 17.49
N SER A 274 7.04 -32.79 18.60
CA SER A 274 7.70 -31.72 19.38
C SER A 274 8.75 -30.95 18.57
N GLY A 275 9.55 -31.65 17.76
CA GLY A 275 10.54 -31.04 16.85
C GLY A 275 9.97 -30.36 15.60
N TYR A 276 8.64 -30.34 15.41
CA TYR A 276 8.00 -29.78 14.23
C TYR A 276 7.33 -28.42 14.52
N SER A 277 7.55 -27.48 13.60
CA SER A 277 6.84 -26.19 13.54
C SER A 277 5.34 -26.42 13.32
N ALA A 278 4.54 -26.17 14.35
CA ALA A 278 3.09 -26.20 14.21
C ALA A 278 2.60 -24.96 13.46
N ILE A 279 1.90 -25.18 12.35
CA ILE A 279 1.21 -24.15 11.57
C ILE A 279 -0.26 -24.17 11.94
N TYR A 280 -0.95 -23.06 11.74
CA TYR A 280 -2.25 -22.76 12.32
C TYR A 280 -3.05 -21.89 11.29
N THR A 281 -4.24 -22.35 10.87
CA THR A 281 -5.21 -21.80 9.89
C THR A 281 -6.56 -21.34 10.51
N ASP A 282 -6.75 -20.03 10.75
CA ASP A 282 -7.98 -19.28 11.17
C ASP A 282 -9.02 -19.86 12.19
N GLY A 283 -9.46 -21.11 12.09
CA GLY A 283 -10.62 -21.66 12.81
C GLY A 283 -10.42 -22.37 14.15
N SER A 284 -9.18 -22.56 14.67
CA SER A 284 -8.96 -23.22 15.99
C SER A 284 -8.57 -22.24 17.10
N LYS A 285 -8.78 -22.67 18.35
CA LYS A 285 -8.67 -21.80 19.53
C LYS A 285 -7.70 -22.42 20.52
N CYS A 286 -6.73 -21.64 21.00
CA CYS A 286 -5.99 -21.94 22.23
C CYS A 286 -6.63 -21.17 23.40
N THR A 287 -6.41 -21.65 24.62
CA THR A 287 -6.79 -20.91 25.83
C THR A 287 -5.98 -19.61 25.92
N GLY A 288 -6.66 -18.47 25.72
CA GLY A 288 -6.07 -17.12 25.74
C GLY A 288 -5.94 -16.44 24.38
N TYR A 289 -5.73 -17.18 23.29
CA TYR A 289 -5.57 -16.62 21.93
C TYR A 289 -6.11 -17.54 20.83
N VAL A 290 -6.64 -16.96 19.75
CA VAL A 290 -7.06 -17.70 18.55
C VAL A 290 -5.81 -18.18 17.80
N VAL A 291 -5.49 -19.47 17.95
CA VAL A 291 -4.35 -20.15 17.34
C VAL A 291 -4.85 -21.54 16.86
N THR A 292 -4.66 -21.81 15.58
CA THR A 292 -5.69 -22.36 14.67
C THR A 292 -5.36 -23.69 13.88
N GLY A 293 -4.89 -24.78 14.48
CA GLY A 293 -3.92 -25.76 13.93
C GLY A 293 -4.12 -26.52 12.58
N SER A 294 -3.03 -26.63 11.80
CA SER A 294 -2.75 -27.70 10.83
C SER A 294 -1.28 -28.16 10.89
N HIS A 295 -1.02 -29.44 11.19
CA HIS A 295 0.34 -29.98 11.20
C HIS A 295 0.87 -30.12 9.77
N ARG A 296 1.92 -29.36 9.44
CA ARG A 296 2.60 -29.39 8.16
C ARG A 296 4.00 -29.97 8.36
N ALA A 297 4.15 -31.26 8.06
CA ALA A 297 5.46 -31.91 8.05
C ALA A 297 6.26 -31.41 6.83
N PHE A 298 7.49 -30.98 7.07
CA PHE A 298 8.51 -30.75 6.05
C PHE A 298 9.76 -31.51 6.46
N HIS A 299 10.37 -32.16 5.47
CA HIS A 299 11.81 -32.49 5.48
C HIS A 299 12.58 -31.30 4.92
#